data_AF-A0A084FWH6-F1
#
_entry.id   AF-A0A084FWH6-F1
#
_cell.length_a   1.000
_cell.length_b   1.000
_cell.length_c   1.000
_cell.angle_alpha   90.00
_cell.angle_beta   90.00
_cell.angle_gamma   90.00
#
_symmetry.space_group_name_H-M   'P 1'
#
loop_
_entity.id
_entity.type
_entity.pdbx_description
1 polymer ?
#
loop_
_entity_poly.entity_id
_entity_poly.type
_entity_poly.pdbx_seq_one_letter_code
_entity_poly.pdbx_strand_id
1 'polypeptide(L)'
;MATQNLASAMAAWNRTKIYPISTGPPVSQPPFAAISNGLWELPWELPWDLPFAPAPSRPWFSIMSSRGSSRGSGSGSSKGSEGSKHSKGTHKTVRKLIESLETHRVNTLTELCRIERFAAACDNEEDARAFQGPMTAAWDYYVSSNQFLTELRGLTRDYPICADIIYAAEVRVRSDPSSNRSWNLAWLLLRKMIGDDLVATFASIEAAKPEMWGDMEPTEEEIRQLAACFEYEWDRAITTMLRHWAASPRWC
;
A
#
# COMPACT_ATOMS: atom_id res chain seq x y z
N MET A 1 16.90 34.35 16.59
CA MET A 1 16.81 34.60 15.14
C MET A 1 16.36 33.34 14.38
N ALA A 2 16.99 32.17 14.57
CA ALA A 2 16.57 30.91 13.91
C ALA A 2 15.07 30.54 14.04
N THR A 3 14.44 30.79 15.20
CA THR A 3 13.02 30.50 15.42
C THR A 3 12.05 31.39 14.65
N GLN A 4 12.45 32.62 14.30
CA GLN A 4 11.63 33.53 13.50
C GLN A 4 11.63 33.13 12.03
N ASN A 5 12.76 32.62 11.53
CA ASN A 5 12.88 32.18 10.15
C ASN A 5 12.12 30.88 9.90
N LEU A 6 12.15 29.93 10.85
CA LEU A 6 11.34 28.71 10.78
C LEU A 6 9.83 29.05 10.78
N ALA A 7 9.39 29.97 11.64
CA ALA A 7 7.99 30.40 11.67
C ALA A 7 7.57 31.11 10.37
N SER A 8 8.44 31.91 9.77
CA SER A 8 8.21 32.56 8.48
C SER A 8 8.19 31.57 7.31
N ALA A 9 9.06 30.55 7.32
CA ALA A 9 9.04 29.45 6.37
C ALA A 9 7.75 28.63 6.51
N MET A 10 7.35 28.29 7.74
CA MET A 10 6.05 27.64 8.01
C MET A 10 4.85 28.49 7.57
N ALA A 11 4.95 29.82 7.64
CA ALA A 11 3.92 30.74 7.16
C ALA A 11 3.92 30.86 5.62
N ALA A 12 5.09 30.90 4.97
CA ALA A 12 5.22 30.84 3.52
C ALA A 12 4.67 29.53 2.95
N TRP A 13 5.02 28.42 3.59
CA TRP A 13 4.54 27.09 3.26
C TRP A 13 3.04 26.90 3.51
N ASN A 14 2.48 27.42 4.60
CA ASN A 14 1.03 27.39 4.80
C ASN A 14 0.25 28.23 3.76
N ARG A 15 0.89 29.21 3.11
CA ARG A 15 0.28 29.99 2.01
C ARG A 15 0.25 29.23 0.69
N THR A 16 1.21 28.33 0.43
CA THR A 16 1.21 27.47 -0.76
C THR A 16 0.28 26.26 -0.65
N LYS A 17 -0.30 25.98 0.54
CA LYS A 17 -1.38 24.99 0.72
C LYS A 17 -2.64 25.26 -0.12
N ILE A 18 -2.83 26.48 -0.60
CA ILE A 18 -3.91 26.82 -1.54
C ILE A 18 -3.36 26.66 -2.95
N TYR A 19 -3.17 25.41 -3.40
CA TYR A 19 -3.30 25.17 -4.82
C TYR A 19 -4.79 25.31 -5.15
N PRO A 20 -5.22 26.28 -5.99
CA PRO A 20 -6.50 26.13 -6.64
C PRO A 20 -6.43 24.82 -7.43
N ILE A 21 -7.52 24.05 -7.42
CA ILE A 21 -7.73 22.94 -8.35
C ILE A 21 -7.61 23.56 -9.74
N SER A 22 -6.40 23.54 -10.30
CA SER A 22 -6.16 24.00 -11.66
C SER A 22 -6.76 22.92 -12.53
N THR A 23 -7.91 23.23 -13.11
CA THR A 23 -8.48 22.51 -14.24
C THR A 23 -7.54 22.73 -15.44
N GLY A 24 -6.40 22.04 -15.40
CA GLY A 24 -5.53 21.88 -16.56
C GLY A 24 -6.24 21.07 -17.64
N PRO A 25 -5.83 21.20 -18.91
CA PRO A 25 -6.41 20.41 -20.00
C PRO A 25 -6.24 18.91 -19.71
N PRO A 26 -7.12 18.05 -20.25
CA PRO A 26 -7.05 16.62 -19.99
C PRO A 26 -5.63 16.13 -20.26
N VAL A 27 -5.00 15.58 -19.22
CA VAL A 27 -3.72 14.88 -19.34
C VAL A 27 -3.95 13.82 -20.41
N SER A 28 -3.23 13.94 -21.53
CA SER A 28 -3.17 12.92 -22.56
C SER A 28 -2.99 11.57 -21.90
N GLN A 29 -3.88 10.62 -22.20
CA GLN A 29 -3.84 9.26 -21.68
C GLN A 29 -2.40 8.73 -21.69
N PRO A 30 -1.87 8.17 -20.59
CA PRO A 30 -0.71 7.31 -20.69
C PRO A 30 -1.06 6.14 -21.62
N PRO A 31 -0.10 5.57 -22.37
CA PRO A 31 -0.37 4.55 -23.37
C PRO A 31 -0.63 3.19 -22.72
N PHE A 32 -1.68 3.08 -21.89
CA PHE A 32 -2.09 1.83 -21.28
C PHE A 32 -3.62 1.72 -21.33
N ALA A 33 -4.06 0.65 -21.99
CA ALA A 33 -5.42 0.20 -22.29
C ALA A 33 -6.17 0.92 -23.44
N ALA A 34 -6.00 0.39 -24.65
CA ALA A 34 -7.09 0.41 -25.63
C ALA A 34 -8.10 -0.68 -25.22
N ILE A 35 -9.35 -0.32 -24.96
CA ILE A 35 -10.43 -1.29 -24.72
C ILE A 35 -10.88 -1.82 -26.07
N SER A 36 -10.58 -3.09 -26.34
CA SER A 36 -11.18 -3.87 -27.43
C SER A 36 -11.70 -5.18 -26.84
N ASN A 37 -13.03 -5.38 -26.89
CA ASN A 37 -13.72 -6.65 -26.68
C ASN A 37 -13.49 -7.41 -25.36
N GLY A 38 -13.28 -6.73 -24.23
CA GLY A 38 -13.42 -7.33 -22.89
C GLY A 38 -12.39 -8.42 -22.55
N LEU A 39 -11.27 -8.48 -23.27
CA LEU A 39 -10.12 -9.30 -22.95
C LEU A 39 -8.97 -8.39 -22.53
N TRP A 40 -8.38 -8.62 -21.36
CA TRP A 40 -7.21 -7.89 -20.88
C TRP A 40 -5.98 -8.31 -21.69
N GLU A 41 -5.71 -7.66 -22.83
CA GLU A 41 -4.40 -7.80 -23.49
C GLU A 41 -3.39 -6.92 -22.75
N LEU A 42 -2.57 -7.55 -21.92
CA LEU A 42 -1.40 -6.94 -21.30
C LEU A 42 -0.28 -6.84 -22.36
N PRO A 43 0.27 -5.65 -22.64
CA PRO A 43 1.41 -5.52 -23.54
C PRO A 43 2.70 -5.84 -22.79
N TRP A 44 2.94 -7.13 -22.53
CA TRP A 44 4.28 -7.68 -22.35
C TRP A 44 4.26 -9.19 -22.59
N GLU A 45 4.57 -9.57 -23.83
CA GLU A 45 5.12 -10.89 -24.14
C GLU A 45 6.53 -10.96 -23.54
N LEU A 46 6.67 -11.56 -22.36
CA LEU A 46 7.92 -12.14 -21.89
C LEU A 46 7.67 -13.61 -21.56
N PRO A 47 8.61 -14.52 -21.88
CA PRO A 47 8.35 -15.95 -21.95
C PRO A 47 8.18 -16.50 -20.53
N TRP A 48 7.06 -17.15 -20.27
CA TRP A 48 6.76 -17.84 -19.02
C TRP A 48 7.56 -19.15 -18.84
N ASP A 49 8.59 -19.39 -19.65
CA ASP A 49 9.45 -20.59 -19.63
C ASP A 49 10.67 -20.50 -18.70
N LEU A 50 10.66 -19.61 -17.70
CA LEU A 50 11.57 -19.78 -16.56
C LEU A 50 10.93 -20.75 -15.57
N PRO A 51 11.69 -21.74 -15.05
CA PRO A 51 11.12 -22.80 -14.24
C PRO A 51 10.42 -22.16 -13.05
N PHE A 52 9.10 -22.34 -12.99
CA PHE A 52 8.32 -22.15 -11.78
C PHE A 52 9.18 -22.69 -10.63
N ALA A 53 9.55 -21.82 -9.69
CA ALA A 53 10.03 -22.29 -8.41
C ALA A 53 9.02 -23.35 -7.95
N PRO A 54 9.48 -24.54 -7.53
CA PRO A 54 8.57 -25.64 -7.22
C PRO A 54 7.48 -25.11 -6.29
N ALA A 55 6.24 -25.41 -6.64
CA ALA A 55 5.08 -25.01 -5.85
C ALA A 55 5.41 -25.21 -4.37
N PRO A 56 5.21 -24.19 -3.53
CA PRO A 56 5.57 -24.29 -2.12
C PRO A 56 4.92 -25.53 -1.55
N SER A 57 5.72 -26.37 -0.89
CA SER A 57 5.30 -27.66 -0.33
C SER A 57 4.21 -27.52 0.75
N ARG A 58 3.89 -26.28 1.15
CA ARG A 58 2.76 -25.92 2.00
C ARG A 58 2.15 -24.59 1.52
N PRO A 59 0.83 -24.49 1.38
CA PRO A 59 0.20 -23.25 0.98
C PRO A 59 0.33 -22.16 2.06
N TRP A 60 0.39 -20.88 1.66
CA TRP A 60 0.55 -19.72 2.56
C TRP A 60 -0.51 -19.65 3.69
N PHE A 61 -1.71 -20.20 3.47
CA PHE A 61 -2.79 -20.29 4.46
C PHE A 61 -2.53 -21.35 5.56
N SER A 62 -1.66 -22.33 5.35
CA SER A 62 -1.30 -23.33 6.38
C SER A 62 -0.42 -22.76 7.52
N ILE A 63 0.18 -21.58 7.34
CA ILE A 63 1.20 -21.05 8.26
C ILE A 63 0.58 -20.23 9.41
N MET A 64 -0.71 -19.87 9.34
CA MET A 64 -1.38 -19.03 10.33
C MET A 64 -2.12 -19.80 11.44
N SER A 65 -2.17 -21.14 11.39
CA SER A 65 -2.92 -21.95 12.37
C SER A 65 -2.22 -22.18 13.72
N SER A 66 -1.09 -21.52 14.00
CA SER A 66 -0.30 -21.80 15.20
C SER A 66 -0.32 -20.65 16.21
N ARG A 67 -1.48 -20.37 16.83
CA ARG A 67 -1.55 -19.73 18.17
C ARG A 67 -2.95 -19.83 18.80
N GLY A 68 -3.05 -20.76 19.75
CA GLY A 68 -3.82 -20.57 20.98
C GLY A 68 -5.19 -21.26 21.08
N SER A 69 -5.20 -22.50 21.55
CA SER A 69 -6.31 -23.04 22.37
C SER A 69 -5.85 -24.31 23.11
N SER A 70 -5.13 -24.13 24.21
CA SER A 70 -5.05 -25.14 25.27
C SER A 70 -6.23 -24.92 26.22
N ARG A 71 -7.26 -25.77 26.14
CA ARG A 71 -8.16 -26.13 27.26
C ARG A 71 -9.24 -27.13 26.82
N GLY A 72 -9.41 -28.16 27.64
CA GLY A 72 -10.72 -28.79 27.87
C GLY A 72 -10.94 -30.14 27.19
N SER A 73 -10.62 -31.21 27.92
CA SER A 73 -11.22 -32.53 27.75
C SER A 73 -12.75 -32.47 27.91
N GLY A 74 -13.47 -33.16 27.03
CA GLY A 74 -14.92 -33.34 27.14
C GLY A 74 -15.48 -34.25 26.05
N SER A 75 -15.73 -35.50 26.41
CA SER A 75 -16.43 -36.51 25.61
C SER A 75 -17.94 -36.20 25.54
N GLY A 76 -18.55 -36.32 24.36
CA GLY A 76 -20.01 -36.28 24.21
C GLY A 76 -20.46 -36.39 22.75
N SER A 77 -21.03 -37.54 22.41
CA SER A 77 -21.64 -37.86 21.11
C SER A 77 -22.97 -37.15 20.85
N SER A 78 -23.22 -36.63 19.64
CA SER A 78 -24.38 -36.96 18.79
C SER A 78 -24.61 -35.98 17.61
N LYS A 79 -24.76 -36.56 16.40
CA LYS A 79 -25.63 -36.22 15.25
C LYS A 79 -26.00 -34.74 14.98
N GLY A 80 -25.68 -34.27 13.77
CA GLY A 80 -26.41 -33.16 13.13
C GLY A 80 -25.75 -32.63 11.85
N SER A 81 -26.30 -32.97 10.69
CA SER A 81 -25.85 -32.53 9.36
C SER A 81 -26.13 -31.04 9.12
N GLU A 82 -25.17 -30.16 9.45
CA GLU A 82 -25.29 -28.69 9.25
C GLU A 82 -24.19 -28.06 8.35
N GLY A 83 -23.38 -28.86 7.65
CA GLY A 83 -22.24 -28.35 6.87
C GLY A 83 -22.57 -27.58 5.57
N SER A 84 -23.76 -27.76 4.98
CA SER A 84 -24.03 -27.23 3.62
C SER A 84 -24.55 -25.79 3.59
N LYS A 85 -25.21 -25.31 4.65
CA LYS A 85 -25.74 -23.93 4.71
C LYS A 85 -24.65 -22.92 5.00
N HIS A 86 -23.66 -23.27 5.82
CA HIS A 86 -22.57 -22.37 6.20
C HIS A 86 -21.60 -22.14 5.03
N SER A 87 -21.18 -23.20 4.34
CA SER A 87 -20.34 -23.13 3.13
C SER A 87 -20.98 -22.27 2.02
N LYS A 88 -22.28 -22.46 1.74
CA LYS A 88 -22.99 -21.69 0.71
C LYS A 88 -23.12 -20.20 1.05
N GLY A 89 -23.12 -19.84 2.34
CA GLY A 89 -23.08 -18.46 2.80
C GLY A 89 -21.70 -17.83 2.59
N THR A 90 -20.65 -18.53 2.98
CA THR A 90 -19.25 -18.08 2.83
C THR A 90 -18.86 -17.85 1.38
N HIS A 91 -19.17 -18.78 0.46
CA HIS A 91 -18.90 -18.60 -0.97
C HIS A 91 -19.58 -17.37 -1.58
N LYS A 92 -20.79 -17.03 -1.14
CA LYS A 92 -21.48 -15.82 -1.59
C LYS A 92 -20.78 -14.55 -1.08
N THR A 93 -20.25 -14.59 0.14
CA THR A 93 -19.45 -13.49 0.69
C THR A 93 -18.13 -13.34 -0.06
N VAL A 94 -17.41 -14.44 -0.31
CA VAL A 94 -16.16 -14.44 -1.10
C VAL A 94 -16.36 -13.80 -2.46
N ARG A 95 -17.39 -14.23 -3.21
CA ARG A 95 -17.68 -13.65 -4.53
C ARG A 95 -17.95 -12.14 -4.47
N LYS A 96 -18.72 -11.67 -3.48
CA LYS A 96 -18.99 -10.24 -3.31
C LYS A 96 -17.74 -9.43 -2.98
N LEU A 97 -16.84 -9.99 -2.17
CA LEU A 97 -15.58 -9.34 -1.84
C LEU A 97 -14.66 -9.27 -3.06
N ILE A 98 -14.58 -10.34 -3.84
CA ILE A 98 -13.84 -10.36 -5.11
C ILE A 98 -14.40 -9.31 -6.08
N GLU A 99 -15.71 -9.29 -6.29
CA GLU A 99 -16.36 -8.29 -7.16
C GLU A 99 -16.07 -6.86 -6.66
N SER A 100 -16.05 -6.64 -5.35
CA SER A 100 -15.71 -5.34 -4.78
C SER A 100 -14.25 -4.92 -4.99
N LEU A 101 -13.32 -5.87 -5.06
CA LEU A 101 -11.91 -5.62 -5.38
C LEU A 101 -11.74 -5.31 -6.87
N GLU A 102 -12.35 -6.12 -7.73
CA GLU A 102 -12.28 -6.00 -9.21
C GLU A 102 -12.94 -4.71 -9.71
N THR A 103 -14.02 -4.27 -9.07
CA THR A 103 -14.68 -3.00 -9.40
C THR A 103 -14.04 -1.80 -8.70
N HIS A 104 -12.99 -2.02 -7.90
CA HIS A 104 -12.32 -1.01 -7.09
C HIS A 104 -13.25 -0.18 -6.19
N ARG A 105 -14.43 -0.72 -5.88
CA ARG A 105 -15.41 -0.07 -5.00
C ARG A 105 -14.87 0.07 -3.57
N VAL A 106 -13.96 -0.82 -3.21
CA VAL A 106 -13.15 -0.76 -2.00
C VAL A 106 -11.72 -0.44 -2.40
N ASN A 107 -11.24 0.75 -2.03
CA ASN A 107 -9.91 1.23 -2.39
C ASN A 107 -9.18 1.91 -1.23
N THR A 108 -9.61 1.74 0.02
CA THR A 108 -8.88 2.33 1.17
C THR A 108 -7.96 1.31 1.82
N LEU A 109 -6.87 1.77 2.45
CA LEU A 109 -5.92 0.89 3.15
C LEU A 109 -6.63 -0.04 4.13
N THR A 110 -7.50 0.53 4.95
CA THR A 110 -8.19 -0.19 6.03
C THR A 110 -9.06 -1.31 5.48
N GLU A 111 -9.81 -1.05 4.41
CA GLU A 111 -10.72 -2.02 3.84
C GLU A 111 -9.97 -3.09 3.03
N LEU A 112 -8.93 -2.73 2.28
CA LEU A 112 -8.09 -3.71 1.59
C LEU A 112 -7.40 -4.65 2.59
N CYS A 113 -6.83 -4.14 3.68
CA CYS A 113 -6.28 -4.95 4.76
C CYS A 113 -7.35 -5.81 5.46
N ARG A 114 -8.60 -5.34 5.54
CA ARG A 114 -9.72 -6.14 6.09
C ARG A 114 -10.03 -7.33 5.20
N ILE A 115 -10.10 -7.13 3.89
CA ILE A 115 -10.37 -8.21 2.93
C ILE A 115 -9.17 -9.17 2.87
N GLU A 116 -7.94 -8.68 2.95
CA GLU A 116 -6.72 -9.48 3.09
C GLU A 116 -6.78 -10.42 4.30
N ARG A 117 -7.13 -9.90 5.49
CA ARG A 117 -7.30 -10.73 6.69
C ARG A 117 -8.43 -11.74 6.54
N PHE A 118 -9.52 -11.37 5.87
CA PHE A 118 -10.61 -12.29 5.57
C PHE A 118 -10.14 -13.42 4.66
N ALA A 119 -9.43 -13.11 3.57
CA ALA A 119 -8.89 -14.08 2.64
C ALA A 119 -7.90 -15.05 3.33
N ALA A 120 -7.07 -14.53 4.25
CA ALA A 120 -6.14 -15.33 5.04
C ALA A 120 -6.81 -16.26 6.07
N ALA A 121 -8.07 -15.96 6.45
CA ALA A 121 -8.85 -16.75 7.39
C ALA A 121 -9.79 -17.76 6.69
N CYS A 122 -9.78 -17.85 5.35
CA CYS A 122 -10.59 -18.81 4.63
C CYS A 122 -10.11 -20.25 4.90
N ASP A 123 -10.99 -21.10 5.42
CA ASP A 123 -10.71 -22.53 5.63
C ASP A 123 -10.65 -23.33 4.31
N ASN A 124 -11.31 -22.83 3.26
CA ASN A 124 -11.34 -23.44 1.94
C ASN A 124 -10.21 -22.90 1.06
N GLU A 125 -9.33 -23.80 0.58
CA GLU A 125 -8.20 -23.46 -0.26
C GLU A 125 -8.61 -22.80 -1.59
N GLU A 126 -9.74 -23.21 -2.16
CA GLU A 126 -10.25 -22.66 -3.43
C GLU A 126 -10.66 -21.19 -3.26
N ASP A 127 -11.39 -20.90 -2.17
CA ASP A 127 -11.80 -19.53 -1.84
C ASP A 127 -10.59 -18.64 -1.52
N ALA A 128 -9.61 -19.16 -0.79
CA ALA A 128 -8.36 -18.43 -0.51
C ALA A 128 -7.58 -18.13 -1.80
N ARG A 129 -7.51 -19.09 -2.74
CA ARG A 129 -6.83 -18.91 -4.03
C ARG A 129 -7.56 -17.89 -4.91
N ALA A 130 -8.89 -17.87 -4.87
CA ALA A 130 -9.70 -16.95 -5.67
C ALA A 130 -9.40 -15.47 -5.36
N PHE A 131 -8.88 -15.15 -4.17
CA PHE A 131 -8.48 -13.78 -3.83
C PHE A 131 -7.15 -13.34 -4.44
N GLN A 132 -6.25 -14.24 -4.86
CA GLN A 132 -4.87 -13.89 -5.21
C GLN A 132 -4.78 -12.82 -6.31
N GLY A 133 -5.45 -13.05 -7.45
CA GLY A 133 -5.45 -12.11 -8.57
C GLY A 133 -6.14 -10.78 -8.22
N PRO A 134 -7.43 -10.81 -7.81
CA PRO A 134 -8.19 -9.61 -7.47
C PRO A 134 -7.52 -8.75 -6.40
N MET A 135 -6.94 -9.38 -5.38
CA MET A 135 -6.26 -8.68 -4.29
C MET A 135 -4.96 -8.03 -4.76
N THR A 136 -4.15 -8.72 -5.57
CA THR A 136 -2.92 -8.15 -6.14
C THR A 136 -3.25 -6.93 -7.00
N ALA A 137 -4.25 -7.05 -7.88
CA ALA A 137 -4.70 -5.95 -8.74
C ALA A 137 -5.27 -4.76 -7.94
N ALA A 138 -5.97 -5.02 -6.83
CA ALA A 138 -6.49 -3.96 -5.98
C ALA A 138 -5.38 -3.17 -5.27
N TRP A 139 -4.29 -3.81 -4.83
CA TRP A 139 -3.14 -3.10 -4.27
C TRP A 139 -2.37 -2.29 -5.31
N ASP A 140 -2.24 -2.81 -6.52
CA ASP A 140 -1.66 -2.06 -7.63
C ASP A 140 -2.51 -0.83 -7.98
N TYR A 141 -3.82 -1.00 -8.06
CA TYR A 141 -4.77 0.11 -8.25
C TYR A 141 -4.71 1.13 -7.11
N TYR A 142 -4.64 0.69 -5.86
CA TYR A 142 -4.55 1.56 -4.69
C TYR A 142 -3.34 2.51 -4.76
N VAL A 143 -2.20 2.01 -5.25
CA VAL A 143 -0.98 2.79 -5.43
C VAL A 143 -1.10 3.70 -6.66
N SER A 144 -1.49 3.15 -7.82
CA SER A 144 -1.51 3.87 -9.09
C SER A 144 -2.63 4.92 -9.21
N SER A 145 -3.73 4.78 -8.47
CA SER A 145 -4.87 5.71 -8.49
C SER A 145 -4.72 6.96 -7.60
N ASN A 146 -3.52 7.23 -7.07
CA ASN A 146 -3.24 8.28 -6.07
C ASN A 146 -3.93 8.11 -4.71
N GLN A 147 -4.72 7.05 -4.51
CA GLN A 147 -5.43 6.82 -3.25
C GLN A 147 -4.44 6.56 -2.09
N PHE A 148 -3.36 5.83 -2.35
CA PHE A 148 -2.24 5.65 -1.41
C PHE A 148 -1.59 6.97 -1.00
N LEU A 149 -1.23 7.82 -1.96
CA LEU A 149 -0.66 9.14 -1.71
C LEU A 149 -1.64 10.03 -0.94
N THR A 150 -2.93 9.96 -1.25
CA THR A 150 -3.98 10.73 -0.58
C THR A 150 -4.09 10.35 0.90
N GLU A 151 -4.06 9.05 1.22
CA GLU A 151 -4.09 8.60 2.61
C GLU A 151 -2.81 8.98 3.38
N LEU A 152 -1.63 8.87 2.75
CA LEU A 152 -0.38 9.35 3.33
C LEU A 152 -0.41 10.86 3.63
N ARG A 153 -0.94 11.66 2.71
CA ARG A 153 -1.13 13.12 2.89
C ARG A 153 -2.16 13.44 3.98
N GLY A 154 -3.14 12.56 4.19
CA GLY A 154 -4.05 12.66 5.34
C GLY A 154 -3.34 12.53 6.69
N LEU A 155 -2.21 11.80 6.74
CA LEU A 155 -1.38 11.61 7.93
C LEU A 155 -0.22 12.61 8.06
N THR A 156 0.10 13.33 6.98
CA THR A 156 1.20 14.31 6.88
C THR A 156 0.64 15.71 6.61
N ARG A 157 -0.16 16.24 7.54
CA ARG A 157 -0.93 17.48 7.28
C ARG A 157 -0.09 18.73 7.46
N ASP A 158 0.91 18.66 8.33
CA ASP A 158 1.78 19.80 8.66
C ASP A 158 2.97 19.88 7.70
N TYR A 159 3.33 18.77 7.09
CA TYR A 159 4.41 18.58 6.13
C TYR A 159 4.03 17.45 5.16
N PRO A 160 3.16 17.70 4.16
CA PRO A 160 2.67 16.72 3.20
C PRO A 160 3.79 16.01 2.48
N ILE A 161 3.65 14.69 2.43
CA ILE A 161 4.60 13.87 1.70
C ILE A 161 4.58 14.20 0.20
N CYS A 162 5.77 14.24 -0.39
CA CYS A 162 5.93 14.45 -1.83
C CYS A 162 5.59 13.16 -2.60
N ALA A 163 5.17 13.29 -3.86
CA ALA A 163 4.86 12.13 -4.69
C ALA A 163 6.15 11.39 -5.15
N ASP A 164 7.26 12.12 -5.25
CA ASP A 164 8.52 11.61 -5.80
C ASP A 164 9.12 10.47 -4.95
N ILE A 165 8.92 10.49 -3.63
CA ILE A 165 9.35 9.40 -2.75
C ILE A 165 8.65 8.07 -3.09
N ILE A 166 7.39 8.12 -3.56
CA ILE A 166 6.62 6.94 -3.97
C ILE A 166 7.21 6.37 -5.25
N TYR A 167 7.47 7.22 -6.25
CA TYR A 167 8.11 6.80 -7.49
C TYR A 167 9.49 6.19 -7.25
N ALA A 168 10.29 6.83 -6.39
CA ALA A 168 11.62 6.34 -6.03
C ALA A 168 11.58 5.00 -5.27
N ALA A 169 10.56 4.78 -4.43
CA ALA A 169 10.31 3.49 -3.79
C ALA A 169 9.88 2.44 -4.82
N GLU A 170 9.03 2.79 -5.78
CA GLU A 170 8.53 1.87 -6.81
C GLU A 170 9.65 1.35 -7.71
N VAL A 171 10.56 2.23 -8.14
CA VAL A 171 11.76 1.83 -8.88
C VAL A 171 12.59 0.81 -8.10
N ARG A 172 12.75 1.01 -6.77
CA ARG A 172 13.49 0.09 -5.89
C ARG A 172 12.76 -1.22 -5.61
N VAL A 173 11.43 -1.20 -5.54
CA VAL A 173 10.64 -2.43 -5.42
C VAL A 173 10.83 -3.27 -6.68
N ARG A 174 10.73 -2.66 -7.87
CA ARG A 174 10.86 -3.35 -9.17
C ARG A 174 12.26 -3.89 -9.44
N SER A 175 13.30 -3.25 -8.92
CA SER A 175 14.68 -3.71 -9.07
C SER A 175 15.11 -4.76 -8.03
N ASP A 176 14.30 -5.02 -7.00
CA ASP A 176 14.60 -5.97 -5.93
C ASP A 176 13.95 -7.34 -6.19
N PRO A 177 14.75 -8.40 -6.44
CA PRO A 177 14.22 -9.76 -6.67
C PRO A 177 13.43 -10.31 -5.48
N SER A 178 13.65 -9.82 -4.26
CA SER A 178 12.91 -10.22 -3.07
C SER A 178 11.50 -9.63 -3.02
N SER A 179 11.22 -8.55 -3.75
CA SER A 179 9.89 -7.94 -3.85
C SER A 179 8.87 -8.84 -4.54
N ASN A 180 9.32 -9.71 -5.46
CA ASN A 180 8.49 -10.71 -6.12
C ASN A 180 7.89 -11.74 -5.15
N ARG A 181 8.28 -11.70 -3.86
CA ARG A 181 7.74 -12.52 -2.79
C ARG A 181 6.58 -11.86 -2.05
N SER A 182 6.05 -10.72 -2.48
CA SER A 182 4.83 -10.12 -1.91
C SER A 182 3.90 -9.69 -3.04
N TRP A 183 2.59 -9.85 -2.84
CA TRP A 183 1.54 -9.31 -3.69
C TRP A 183 1.11 -7.89 -3.28
N ASN A 184 1.52 -7.46 -2.09
CA ASN A 184 1.10 -6.20 -1.53
C ASN A 184 2.11 -5.11 -1.89
N LEU A 185 1.84 -4.40 -3.00
CA LEU A 185 2.69 -3.32 -3.49
C LEU A 185 2.82 -2.19 -2.47
N ALA A 186 1.72 -1.77 -1.82
CA ALA A 186 1.75 -0.69 -0.84
C ALA A 186 2.67 -1.01 0.34
N TRP A 187 2.59 -2.23 0.90
CA TRP A 187 3.48 -2.67 1.97
C TRP A 187 4.96 -2.66 1.54
N LEU A 188 5.24 -3.13 0.31
CA LEU A 188 6.61 -3.11 -0.25
C LEU A 188 7.15 -1.69 -0.37
N LEU A 189 6.35 -0.74 -0.88
CA LEU A 189 6.74 0.66 -0.99
C LEU A 189 7.04 1.28 0.37
N LEU A 190 6.15 1.12 1.35
CA LEU A 190 6.35 1.62 2.72
C LEU A 190 7.64 1.05 3.34
N ARG A 191 7.92 -0.24 3.11
CA ARG A 191 9.16 -0.89 3.56
C ARG A 191 10.40 -0.32 2.90
N LYS A 192 10.35 -0.02 1.60
CA LYS A 192 11.47 0.59 0.88
C LYS A 192 11.71 2.04 1.29
N MET A 193 10.64 2.79 1.57
CA MET A 193 10.77 4.16 2.06
C MET A 193 11.59 4.24 3.36
N ILE A 194 11.31 3.36 4.33
CA ILE A 194 12.08 3.29 5.58
C ILE A 194 13.42 2.59 5.40
N GLY A 195 13.42 1.44 4.71
CA GLY A 195 14.59 0.56 4.63
C GLY A 195 15.75 1.12 3.80
N ASP A 196 15.45 1.94 2.80
CA ASP A 196 16.42 2.47 1.84
C ASP A 196 16.67 3.98 2.05
N ASP A 197 16.35 4.49 3.25
CA ASP A 197 16.58 5.88 3.68
C ASP A 197 15.98 6.97 2.77
N LEU A 198 14.83 6.64 2.14
CA LEU A 198 14.17 7.57 1.22
C LEU A 198 13.53 8.74 1.97
N VAL A 199 13.07 8.51 3.19
CA VAL A 199 12.42 9.56 3.98
C VAL A 199 13.40 10.70 4.25
N ALA A 200 14.58 10.43 4.82
CA ALA A 200 15.59 11.45 5.11
C ALA A 200 16.09 12.14 3.83
N THR A 201 16.33 11.34 2.77
CA THR A 201 16.78 11.86 1.46
C THR A 201 15.78 12.85 0.87
N PHE A 202 14.50 12.47 0.77
CA PHE A 202 13.48 13.32 0.16
C PHE A 202 13.06 14.47 1.09
N ALA A 203 13.10 14.30 2.41
CA ALA A 203 12.87 15.38 3.36
C ALA A 203 13.90 16.51 3.19
N SER A 204 15.17 16.16 3.00
CA SER A 204 16.25 17.11 2.73
C SER A 204 16.07 17.83 1.40
N ILE A 205 15.71 17.10 0.34
CA ILE A 205 15.42 17.68 -0.98
C ILE A 205 14.23 18.63 -0.91
N GLU A 206 13.14 18.22 -0.24
CA GLU A 206 11.93 19.03 -0.10
C GLU A 206 12.20 20.30 0.71
N ALA A 207 12.93 20.20 1.82
CA ALA A 207 13.29 21.35 2.63
C ALA A 207 14.21 22.35 1.92
N ALA A 208 15.02 21.90 0.96
CA ALA A 208 15.91 22.77 0.20
C ALA A 208 15.21 23.51 -0.96
N LYS A 209 13.95 23.17 -1.27
CA LYS A 209 13.19 23.81 -2.35
C LYS A 209 13.00 25.31 -2.08
N PRO A 210 13.31 26.21 -3.03
CA PRO A 210 13.14 27.65 -2.86
C PRO A 210 11.70 28.03 -2.47
N GLU A 211 10.70 27.30 -2.96
CA GLU A 211 9.28 27.53 -2.67
C GLU A 211 8.93 27.37 -1.19
N MET A 212 9.74 26.66 -0.40
CA MET A 212 9.57 26.52 1.05
C MET A 212 9.94 27.79 1.82
N TRP A 213 10.76 28.65 1.22
CA TRP A 213 11.36 29.82 1.86
C TRP A 213 10.87 31.15 1.27
N GLY A 214 10.18 31.11 0.13
CA GLY A 214 9.69 32.30 -0.57
C GLY A 214 10.87 33.15 -1.05
N ASP A 215 10.91 34.42 -0.64
CA ASP A 215 12.00 35.35 -1.00
C ASP A 215 13.20 35.27 -0.03
N MET A 216 13.17 34.37 0.96
CA MET A 216 14.28 34.22 1.91
C MET A 216 15.34 33.24 1.38
N GLU A 217 16.61 33.58 1.54
CA GLU A 217 17.72 32.64 1.37
C GLU A 217 17.99 31.93 2.70
N PRO A 218 17.63 30.65 2.85
CA PRO A 218 17.87 29.94 4.09
C PRO A 218 19.34 29.56 4.25
N THR A 219 19.77 29.48 5.51
CA THR A 219 21.03 28.84 5.87
C THR A 219 20.92 27.32 5.78
N GLU A 220 22.06 26.64 5.64
CA GLU A 220 22.11 25.17 5.64
C GLU A 220 21.53 24.56 6.92
N GLU A 221 21.70 25.24 8.06
CA GLU A 221 21.12 24.85 9.35
C GLU A 221 19.59 24.88 9.32
N GLU A 222 19.00 25.92 8.75
CA GLU A 222 17.55 26.07 8.67
C GLU A 222 16.92 25.04 7.74
N ILE A 223 17.57 24.75 6.61
CA ILE A 223 17.17 23.66 5.72
C ILE A 223 17.16 22.34 6.48
N ARG A 224 18.21 22.04 7.25
CA ARG A 224 18.29 20.80 8.03
C ARG A 224 17.22 20.70 9.11
N GLN A 225 16.92 21.80 9.79
CA GLN A 225 15.85 21.85 10.79
C GLN A 225 14.48 21.58 10.17
N LEU A 226 14.20 22.19 9.01
CA LEU A 226 12.96 21.94 8.28
C LEU A 226 12.89 20.49 7.76
N ALA A 227 13.99 19.95 7.24
CA ALA A 227 14.10 18.55 6.82
C ALA A 227 13.79 17.59 7.97
N ALA A 228 14.30 17.86 9.18
CA ALA A 228 13.99 17.05 10.36
C ALA A 228 12.49 17.07 10.72
N CYS A 229 11.78 18.19 10.48
CA CYS A 229 10.33 18.26 10.65
C CYS A 229 9.58 17.39 9.64
N PHE A 230 9.98 17.44 8.37
CA PHE A 230 9.44 16.56 7.32
C PHE A 230 9.66 15.08 7.67
N GLU A 231 10.90 14.71 7.94
CA GLU A 231 11.31 13.35 8.26
C GLU A 231 10.50 12.79 9.42
N TYR A 232 10.39 13.55 10.52
CA TYR A 232 9.62 13.14 11.69
C TYR A 232 8.14 12.84 11.36
N GLU A 233 7.48 13.72 10.60
CA GLU A 233 6.06 13.50 10.28
C GLU A 233 5.87 12.36 9.27
N TRP A 234 6.74 12.26 8.27
CA TRP A 234 6.69 11.23 7.24
C TRP A 234 6.95 9.85 7.83
N ASP A 235 7.97 9.70 8.69
CA ASP A 235 8.24 8.44 9.39
C ASP A 235 7.06 8.03 10.28
N ARG A 236 6.46 9.00 10.99
CA ARG A 236 5.28 8.74 11.82
C ARG A 236 4.11 8.24 10.96
N ALA A 237 3.87 8.85 9.80
CA ALA A 237 2.81 8.47 8.88
C ALA A 237 3.04 7.07 8.28
N ILE A 238 4.24 6.81 7.76
CA ILE A 238 4.61 5.51 7.17
C ILE A 238 4.54 4.41 8.22
N THR A 239 5.10 4.65 9.41
CA THR A 239 5.01 3.73 10.55
C THR A 239 3.55 3.46 10.93
N THR A 240 2.69 4.48 10.89
CA THR A 240 1.25 4.32 11.17
C THR A 240 0.57 3.41 10.14
N MET A 241 0.82 3.61 8.85
CA MET A 241 0.26 2.72 7.81
C MET A 241 0.82 1.30 7.91
N LEU A 242 2.11 1.13 8.21
CA LEU A 242 2.72 -0.19 8.38
C LEU A 242 2.10 -1.02 9.52
N ARG A 243 1.52 -0.38 10.55
CA ARG A 243 0.83 -1.08 11.65
C ARG A 243 -0.41 -1.86 11.21
N HIS A 244 -0.92 -1.63 10.00
CA HIS A 244 -2.03 -2.41 9.45
C HIS A 244 -1.64 -3.88 9.20
N TRP A 245 -0.34 -4.19 9.11
CA TRP A 245 0.18 -5.54 8.93
C TRP A 245 0.97 -5.99 10.16
N ALA A 246 0.42 -6.94 10.91
CA ALA A 246 1.12 -7.56 12.05
C ALA A 246 2.27 -8.49 11.61
N ALA A 247 2.20 -9.02 10.38
CA ALA A 247 3.21 -9.85 9.75
C ALA A 247 3.37 -9.44 8.29
N SER A 248 4.52 -9.75 7.69
CA SER A 248 4.82 -9.41 6.30
C SER A 248 3.88 -10.18 5.35
N PRO A 249 3.14 -9.51 4.46
CA PRO A 249 2.30 -10.16 3.47
C PRO A 249 3.19 -10.73 2.36
N ARG A 250 3.61 -11.99 2.49
CA ARG A 250 4.50 -12.66 1.52
C ARG A 250 3.82 -13.84 0.85
N TRP A 251 4.10 -14.05 -0.43
CA TRP A 251 4.06 -15.36 -1.07
C TRP A 251 5.06 -16.27 -0.31
N CYS A 252 4.56 -17.35 0.29
CA CYS A 252 5.40 -18.44 0.76
C CYS A 252 5.26 -19.58 -0.23
#